data_AF-A0A0Q9YKP6-F1
#
_entry.id   AF-A0A0Q9YKP6-F1
#
_cell.length_a   1.000
_cell.length_b   1.000
_cell.length_c   1.000
_cell.angle_alpha   90.00
_cell.angle_beta   90.00
_cell.angle_gamma   90.00
#
_symmetry.space_group_name_H-M   'P 1'
#
loop_
_entity.id
_entity.type
_entity.pdbx_description
1 polymer ?
#
loop_
_entity_poly.entity_id
_entity_poly.type
_entity_poly.pdbx_seq_one_letter_code
_entity_poly.pdbx_strand_id
1 'polypeptide(L)'
;MSKKTHRGSRDGSKFEKIKDIAKKINENEKRKSDNRKKEKAKQAKRVSSKESRSYIILDPPRVLMFLIVVVNTGGSGKKPTGEVANNAPAASKAVSSQAIEFSKDFLSEYFTWHLDGFHQNERDAKLGYFVTGDIADQVGKIDSKKWHSTLKREAIVLKDLENMGDNKSLLTFQVGITFDKTMDAINKEKDELEEDEKVKPVEEVSPGTMDMVLNEQGIVKRIIKKKYVAVQLYYDTDTERFVVYQIPSFTYFDETPNESSPDLETNGLRSVTGNQSTSVRQFLDTFFESYANDSKEKLSYLMDDKTHQNGLNKTMEFVTVKNANIFEGKTDKEKVISANVVYVEPDTGIEFTSHYLLVLLEKEDRFVVKHINNKKYIDDLLNKAELEKNQKEQSTDIEELKDKTENIQEAPDEE
;
A
#
# COMPACT_ATOMS: atom_id res chain seq x y z
N MET A 1 5.04 -77.13 -26.13
CA MET A 1 5.46 -75.86 -25.49
C MET A 1 5.33 -74.71 -26.48
N SER A 2 4.97 -73.54 -25.94
CA SER A 2 4.99 -72.18 -26.54
C SER A 2 3.80 -71.71 -27.41
N LYS A 3 2.99 -70.84 -26.78
CA LYS A 3 1.95 -69.99 -27.38
C LYS A 3 2.62 -68.75 -28.02
N LYS A 4 2.26 -68.40 -29.25
CA LYS A 4 2.54 -67.06 -29.82
C LYS A 4 1.26 -66.21 -29.76
N THR A 5 1.34 -65.13 -29.01
CA THR A 5 0.32 -64.09 -28.86
C THR A 5 0.48 -63.00 -29.91
N HIS A 6 -0.62 -62.63 -30.57
CA HIS A 6 -0.78 -61.36 -31.28
C HIS A 6 -0.62 -60.17 -30.32
N ARG A 7 0.15 -59.15 -30.70
CA ARG A 7 0.11 -57.83 -30.08
C ARG A 7 -0.01 -56.78 -31.18
N GLY A 8 -1.20 -56.20 -31.31
CA GLY A 8 -1.52 -55.13 -32.25
C GLY A 8 -1.06 -53.77 -31.74
N SER A 9 -0.58 -52.95 -32.68
CA SER A 9 -0.19 -51.55 -32.57
C SER A 9 -1.33 -50.68 -32.01
N ARG A 10 -1.02 -49.88 -30.98
CA ARG A 10 -1.97 -48.95 -30.34
C ARG A 10 -1.26 -47.68 -29.87
N ASP A 11 -0.53 -47.01 -30.78
CA ASP A 11 0.13 -45.73 -30.44
C ASP A 11 -0.06 -44.59 -31.47
N GLY A 12 -0.65 -44.85 -32.64
CA GLY A 12 -0.92 -43.80 -33.64
C GLY A 12 -2.10 -42.87 -33.31
N SER A 13 -3.00 -43.26 -32.40
CA SER A 13 -4.29 -42.56 -32.19
C SER A 13 -4.22 -41.31 -31.30
N LYS A 14 -3.19 -41.17 -30.45
CA LYS A 14 -3.08 -40.02 -29.52
C LYS A 14 -2.39 -38.82 -30.17
N PHE A 15 -1.40 -39.06 -31.04
CA PHE A 15 -0.67 -38.00 -31.74
C PHE A 15 -1.53 -37.28 -32.79
N GLU A 16 -2.41 -37.98 -33.50
CA GLU A 16 -3.32 -37.31 -34.45
C GLU A 16 -4.34 -36.40 -33.75
N LYS A 17 -4.85 -36.80 -32.58
CA LYS A 17 -5.78 -35.98 -31.79
C LYS A 17 -5.14 -34.69 -31.28
N ILE A 18 -3.86 -34.73 -30.90
CA ILE A 18 -3.14 -33.53 -30.42
C ILE A 18 -2.86 -32.57 -31.59
N LYS A 19 -2.52 -33.10 -32.77
CA LYS A 19 -2.30 -32.30 -33.98
C LYS A 19 -3.57 -31.57 -34.43
N ASP A 20 -4.74 -32.23 -34.33
CA ASP A 20 -6.03 -31.62 -34.67
C ASP A 20 -6.47 -30.54 -33.67
N ILE A 21 -6.12 -30.69 -32.39
CA ILE A 21 -6.40 -29.67 -31.36
C ILE A 21 -5.52 -28.44 -31.59
N ALA A 22 -4.22 -28.62 -31.87
CA ALA A 22 -3.32 -27.50 -32.16
C ALA A 22 -3.72 -26.74 -33.43
N LYS A 23 -4.18 -27.44 -34.46
CA LYS A 23 -4.67 -26.82 -35.70
C LYS A 23 -5.95 -26.00 -35.47
N LYS A 24 -6.88 -26.49 -34.64
CA LYS A 24 -8.11 -25.77 -34.27
C LYS A 24 -7.86 -24.52 -33.43
N ILE A 25 -6.84 -24.52 -32.56
CA ILE A 25 -6.47 -23.35 -31.74
C ILE A 25 -5.91 -22.23 -32.62
N ASN A 26 -5.02 -22.57 -33.57
CA ASN A 26 -4.43 -21.62 -34.50
C ASN A 26 -5.49 -20.99 -35.45
N GLU A 27 -6.45 -21.78 -35.93
CA GLU A 27 -7.55 -21.27 -36.76
C GLU A 27 -8.52 -20.35 -35.98
N ASN A 28 -8.72 -20.59 -34.68
CA ASN A 28 -9.55 -19.73 -33.83
C ASN A 28 -8.87 -18.40 -33.48
N GLU A 29 -7.56 -18.36 -33.29
CA GLU A 29 -6.82 -17.12 -33.11
C GLU A 29 -6.81 -16.26 -34.38
N LYS A 30 -6.64 -16.88 -35.54
CA LYS A 30 -6.74 -16.19 -36.83
C LYS A 30 -8.11 -15.55 -37.03
N ARG A 31 -9.20 -16.28 -36.71
CA ARG A 31 -10.58 -15.75 -36.73
C ARG A 31 -10.82 -14.60 -35.75
N LYS A 32 -10.24 -14.65 -34.54
CA LYS A 32 -10.30 -13.53 -33.58
C LYS A 32 -9.54 -12.30 -34.08
N SER A 33 -8.39 -12.47 -34.73
CA SER A 33 -7.64 -11.34 -35.31
C SER A 33 -8.36 -10.70 -36.50
N ASP A 34 -9.01 -11.50 -37.35
CA ASP A 34 -9.73 -10.99 -38.53
C ASP A 34 -11.02 -10.26 -38.12
N ASN A 35 -11.69 -10.71 -37.05
CA ASN A 35 -12.85 -10.00 -36.50
C ASN A 35 -12.45 -8.67 -35.83
N ARG A 36 -11.33 -8.62 -35.11
CA ARG A 36 -10.79 -7.35 -34.55
C ARG A 36 -10.39 -6.36 -35.63
N LYS A 37 -9.84 -6.83 -36.77
CA LYS A 37 -9.54 -5.96 -37.93
C LYS A 37 -10.82 -5.43 -38.59
N LYS A 38 -11.88 -6.23 -38.67
CA LYS A 38 -13.19 -5.80 -39.19
C LYS A 38 -13.93 -4.82 -38.27
N GLU A 39 -13.79 -4.94 -36.94
CA GLU A 39 -14.33 -3.96 -35.99
C GLU A 39 -13.61 -2.61 -36.05
N LYS A 40 -12.27 -2.62 -36.14
CA LYS A 40 -11.47 -1.38 -36.30
C LYS A 40 -11.77 -0.67 -37.63
N ALA A 41 -12.04 -1.43 -38.71
CA ALA A 41 -12.46 -0.87 -39.99
C ALA A 41 -13.90 -0.27 -39.96
N LYS A 42 -14.78 -0.75 -39.06
CA LYS A 42 -16.12 -0.17 -38.86
C LYS A 42 -16.10 1.07 -37.97
N GLN A 43 -15.18 1.17 -37.01
CA GLN A 43 -15.01 2.37 -36.17
C GLN A 43 -14.34 3.54 -36.91
N ALA A 44 -13.51 3.29 -37.93
CA ALA A 44 -12.84 4.33 -38.71
C ALA A 44 -13.73 5.07 -39.73
N LYS A 45 -15.04 4.78 -39.81
CA LYS A 45 -15.97 5.34 -40.81
C LYS A 45 -17.05 6.29 -40.25
N ARG A 46 -16.89 6.77 -39.02
CA ARG A 46 -17.72 7.85 -38.46
C ARG A 46 -16.83 8.89 -37.80
N VAL A 47 -16.52 9.94 -38.57
CA VAL A 47 -16.66 11.37 -38.21
C VAL A 47 -15.83 12.14 -39.25
N SER A 48 -16.52 12.68 -40.25
CA SER A 48 -16.03 13.79 -41.07
C SER A 48 -17.22 14.60 -41.56
N SER A 49 -17.10 15.92 -41.35
CA SER A 49 -17.87 17.03 -41.91
C SER A 49 -19.30 17.28 -41.40
N LYS A 50 -19.51 18.43 -40.75
CA LYS A 50 -19.85 19.68 -41.46
C LYS A 50 -19.80 20.89 -40.53
N GLU A 51 -19.22 21.95 -41.08
CA GLU A 51 -19.12 23.31 -40.55
C GLU A 51 -20.49 24.00 -40.52
N SER A 52 -20.73 24.89 -39.55
CA SER A 52 -21.13 26.29 -39.80
C SER A 52 -21.43 27.08 -38.51
N ARG A 53 -20.55 28.04 -38.22
CA ARG A 53 -20.78 29.46 -37.86
C ARG A 53 -21.72 29.87 -36.69
N SER A 54 -21.07 30.51 -35.71
CA SER A 54 -21.40 31.80 -35.06
C SER A 54 -22.48 31.83 -33.97
N TYR A 55 -22.11 32.13 -32.71
CA TYR A 55 -22.20 33.47 -32.10
C TYR A 55 -21.50 33.51 -30.71
N ILE A 56 -20.69 34.55 -30.58
CA ILE A 56 -20.05 35.22 -29.43
C ILE A 56 -20.85 35.13 -28.11
N ILE A 57 -20.20 34.71 -27.00
CA ILE A 57 -19.99 35.51 -25.76
C ILE A 57 -18.68 35.03 -25.12
N LEU A 58 -17.66 35.90 -25.13
CA LEU A 58 -16.43 35.80 -24.36
C LEU A 58 -16.75 36.24 -22.91
N ASP A 59 -16.35 35.45 -21.92
CA ASP A 59 -16.32 35.91 -20.53
C ASP A 59 -15.05 35.38 -19.83
N PRO A 60 -14.00 36.22 -19.67
CA PRO A 60 -13.00 36.03 -18.62
C PRO A 60 -12.90 37.29 -17.74
N PRO A 61 -12.26 37.25 -16.54
CA PRO A 61 -11.72 36.11 -15.79
C PRO A 61 -12.15 36.10 -14.30
N ARG A 62 -12.25 34.92 -13.67
CA ARG A 62 -12.26 34.82 -12.20
C ARG A 62 -10.89 34.40 -11.68
N VAL A 63 -9.98 35.37 -11.68
CA VAL A 63 -8.84 35.44 -10.77
C VAL A 63 -9.19 36.51 -9.74
N LEU A 64 -9.59 36.10 -8.53
CA LEU A 64 -9.74 36.99 -7.38
C LEU A 64 -9.31 36.19 -6.15
N MET A 65 -8.07 36.33 -5.70
CA MET A 65 -7.69 37.20 -4.58
C MET A 65 -8.52 36.94 -3.32
N PHE A 66 -8.12 35.95 -2.52
CA PHE A 66 -8.43 35.93 -1.09
C PHE A 66 -7.37 36.74 -0.35
N LEU A 67 -7.62 38.06 -0.22
CA LEU A 67 -6.98 38.92 0.76
C LEU A 67 -7.65 38.65 2.11
N ILE A 68 -6.96 37.96 3.01
CA ILE A 68 -7.33 37.92 4.42
C ILE A 68 -6.98 39.29 5.01
N VAL A 69 -8.00 40.11 5.21
CA VAL A 69 -7.93 41.32 6.04
C VAL A 69 -7.90 40.86 7.50
N VAL A 70 -6.71 40.88 8.12
CA VAL A 70 -6.60 40.90 9.57
C VAL A 70 -6.89 42.33 10.01
N VAL A 71 -8.06 42.52 10.62
CA VAL A 71 -8.43 43.76 11.29
C VAL A 71 -7.59 43.85 12.57
N ASN A 72 -6.51 44.63 12.53
CA ASN A 72 -5.72 44.94 13.72
C ASN A 72 -6.15 46.34 14.22
N THR A 73 -7.01 46.35 15.24
CA THR A 73 -7.43 47.55 15.96
C THR A 73 -6.39 47.93 17.02
N GLY A 74 -5.80 49.11 16.87
CA GLY A 74 -5.43 49.97 18.01
C GLY A 74 -3.95 50.03 18.41
N GLY A 75 -3.40 51.25 18.40
CA GLY A 75 -2.37 51.65 19.36
C GLY A 75 -1.02 52.10 18.79
N SER A 76 -0.85 53.40 18.66
CA SER A 76 0.35 54.15 18.27
C SER A 76 1.57 53.95 19.19
N GLY A 77 2.79 53.83 18.62
CA GLY A 77 4.04 54.05 19.35
C GLY A 77 5.32 53.66 18.59
N LYS A 78 6.21 54.63 18.35
CA LYS A 78 7.52 54.52 17.66
C LYS A 78 8.51 53.58 18.38
N LYS A 79 9.22 52.71 17.63
CA LYS A 79 10.71 52.68 17.44
C LYS A 79 11.14 51.45 16.60
N PRO A 80 12.28 51.53 15.86
CA PRO A 80 12.72 50.48 14.96
C PRO A 80 13.48 49.40 15.74
N THR A 81 13.15 48.13 15.53
CA THR A 81 13.91 47.01 16.08
C THR A 81 13.83 45.88 15.05
N GLY A 82 15.01 45.33 14.73
CA GLY A 82 15.27 44.57 13.51
C GLY A 82 14.28 43.45 13.22
N GLU A 83 14.02 43.25 11.93
CA GLU A 83 13.45 42.02 11.40
C GLU A 83 14.30 40.84 11.87
N VAL A 84 13.82 40.14 12.90
CA VAL A 84 14.06 38.71 13.00
C VAL A 84 13.22 38.11 11.90
N ALA A 85 13.84 37.90 10.74
CA ALA A 85 13.28 37.07 9.70
C ALA A 85 13.02 35.69 10.32
N ASN A 86 11.76 35.39 10.60
CA ASN A 86 11.28 34.03 10.85
C ASN A 86 11.40 33.26 9.53
N ASN A 87 12.63 32.88 9.18
CA ASN A 87 12.90 31.87 8.17
C ASN A 87 12.53 30.53 8.80
N ALA A 88 11.25 30.17 8.75
CA ALA A 88 10.91 28.75 8.70
C ALA A 88 11.67 28.18 7.48
N PRO A 89 12.57 27.21 7.64
CA PRO A 89 13.33 26.70 6.51
C PRO A 89 12.35 26.16 5.48
N ALA A 90 12.39 26.71 4.27
CA ALA A 90 11.69 26.13 3.14
C ALA A 90 12.09 24.65 3.08
N ALA A 91 11.11 23.75 3.17
CA ALA A 91 11.37 22.32 3.21
C ALA A 91 12.25 21.95 2.00
N SER A 92 13.40 21.31 2.29
CA SER A 92 14.38 20.92 1.27
C SER A 92 13.69 20.10 0.17
N LYS A 93 13.76 20.57 -1.09
CA LYS A 93 13.15 19.83 -2.21
C LYS A 93 13.78 18.45 -2.39
N ALA A 94 15.00 18.23 -1.92
CA ALA A 94 15.70 16.95 -1.99
C ALA A 94 15.07 15.84 -1.12
N VAL A 95 14.17 16.17 -0.20
CA VAL A 95 13.39 15.19 0.57
C VAL A 95 11.93 15.03 0.11
N SER A 96 11.60 15.62 -1.04
CA SER A 96 10.25 15.58 -1.58
C SER A 96 9.88 14.22 -2.17
N SER A 97 8.58 13.99 -2.41
CA SER A 97 8.13 12.82 -3.16
C SER A 97 8.71 12.77 -4.58
N GLN A 98 8.95 13.93 -5.21
CA GLN A 98 9.62 13.99 -6.51
C GLN A 98 11.06 13.48 -6.44
N ALA A 99 11.80 13.79 -5.37
CA ALA A 99 13.16 13.28 -5.14
C ALA A 99 13.19 11.75 -4.99
N ILE A 100 12.21 11.19 -4.28
CA ILE A 100 12.05 9.74 -4.10
C ILE A 100 11.79 9.08 -5.46
N GLU A 101 10.84 9.60 -6.23
CA GLU A 101 10.49 9.04 -7.54
C GLU A 101 11.64 9.17 -8.55
N PHE A 102 12.35 10.30 -8.57
CA PHE A 102 13.55 10.48 -9.39
C PHE A 102 14.64 9.45 -9.05
N SER A 103 14.87 9.20 -7.76
CA SER A 103 15.85 8.21 -7.30
C SER A 103 15.47 6.79 -7.71
N LYS A 104 14.17 6.45 -7.73
CA LYS A 104 13.68 5.16 -8.24
C LYS A 104 13.91 5.01 -9.75
N ASP A 105 13.68 6.06 -10.54
CA ASP A 105 13.97 6.06 -11.99
C ASP A 105 15.46 5.81 -12.23
N PHE A 106 16.30 6.57 -11.52
CA PHE A 106 17.74 6.41 -11.60
C PHE A 106 18.19 4.99 -11.24
N LEU A 107 17.72 4.43 -10.12
CA LEU A 107 18.07 3.07 -9.69
C LEU A 107 17.61 2.00 -10.69
N SER A 108 16.42 2.17 -11.26
CA SER A 108 15.87 1.29 -12.29
C SER A 108 16.80 1.21 -13.50
N GLU A 109 17.30 2.35 -13.99
CA GLU A 109 18.26 2.41 -15.09
C GLU A 109 19.67 1.95 -14.66
N TYR A 110 20.10 2.30 -13.44
CA TYR A 110 21.42 1.95 -12.90
C TYR A 110 21.60 0.43 -12.79
N PHE A 111 20.58 -0.29 -12.31
CA PHE A 111 20.63 -1.73 -12.14
C PHE A 111 20.04 -2.53 -13.30
N THR A 112 19.57 -1.89 -14.37
CA THR A 112 19.09 -2.58 -15.58
C THR A 112 20.14 -2.51 -16.65
N TRP A 113 20.63 -3.65 -17.13
CA TRP A 113 21.56 -3.68 -18.24
C TRP A 113 21.46 -4.94 -19.08
N HIS A 114 21.78 -4.78 -20.35
CA HIS A 114 21.93 -5.85 -21.31
C HIS A 114 23.38 -5.90 -21.80
N LEU A 115 23.78 -7.05 -22.36
CA LEU A 115 25.16 -7.25 -22.83
C LEU A 115 25.35 -6.89 -24.30
N ASP A 116 24.27 -6.53 -25.00
CA ASP A 116 24.38 -6.03 -26.35
C ASP A 116 24.72 -4.53 -26.36
N GLY A 117 25.59 -4.12 -27.29
CA GLY A 117 26.14 -2.77 -27.32
C GLY A 117 25.11 -1.67 -27.62
N PHE A 118 23.95 -2.00 -28.20
CA PHE A 118 22.90 -1.02 -28.47
C PHE A 118 22.26 -0.54 -27.16
N HIS A 119 21.78 -1.47 -26.33
CA HIS A 119 21.16 -1.12 -25.06
C HIS A 119 22.16 -0.54 -24.05
N GLN A 120 23.46 -0.87 -24.15
CA GLN A 120 24.50 -0.25 -23.31
C GLN A 120 24.64 1.25 -23.60
N ASN A 121 24.75 1.64 -24.88
CA ASN A 121 24.86 3.05 -25.25
C ASN A 121 23.60 3.85 -24.89
N GLU A 122 22.42 3.26 -25.07
CA GLU A 122 21.16 3.90 -24.67
C GLU A 122 21.10 4.11 -23.15
N ARG A 123 21.51 3.11 -22.37
CA ARG A 123 21.57 3.20 -20.92
C ARG A 123 22.55 4.27 -20.44
N ASP A 124 23.75 4.31 -21.01
CA ASP A 124 24.76 5.30 -20.61
C ASP A 124 24.28 6.73 -20.89
N ALA A 125 23.61 6.94 -22.03
CA ALA A 125 22.97 8.22 -22.33
C ALA A 125 21.84 8.56 -21.34
N LYS A 126 21.02 7.58 -20.95
CA LYS A 126 19.96 7.76 -19.95
C LYS A 126 20.53 8.13 -18.58
N LEU A 127 21.54 7.40 -18.13
CA LEU A 127 22.20 7.63 -16.84
C LEU A 127 22.83 9.03 -16.76
N GLY A 128 23.33 9.55 -17.88
CA GLY A 128 23.83 10.92 -17.98
C GLY A 128 22.81 12.00 -17.62
N TYR A 129 21.49 11.74 -17.73
CA TYR A 129 20.46 12.69 -17.29
C TYR A 129 20.23 12.70 -15.78
N PHE A 130 20.72 11.69 -15.06
CA PHE A 130 20.52 11.57 -13.62
C PHE A 130 21.70 12.07 -12.80
N VAL A 131 22.90 12.09 -13.37
CA VAL A 131 24.15 12.24 -12.62
C VAL A 131 24.95 13.47 -13.03
N THR A 132 25.86 13.91 -12.16
CA THR A 132 26.84 14.94 -12.50
C THR A 132 27.88 14.42 -13.50
N GLY A 133 28.43 15.33 -14.33
CA GLY A 133 29.34 14.97 -15.41
C GLY A 133 30.64 14.29 -14.96
N ASP A 134 31.08 14.52 -13.72
CA ASP A 134 32.27 13.90 -13.12
C ASP A 134 32.11 12.41 -12.77
N ILE A 135 30.87 11.94 -12.61
CA ILE A 135 30.57 10.52 -12.32
C ILE A 135 29.87 9.79 -13.47
N ALA A 136 29.42 10.49 -14.52
CA ALA A 136 28.71 9.92 -15.67
C ALA A 136 29.45 8.72 -16.28
N ASP A 137 30.76 8.83 -16.49
CA ASP A 137 31.61 7.77 -17.07
C ASP A 137 31.82 6.56 -16.15
N GLN A 138 31.43 6.64 -14.88
CA GLN A 138 31.61 5.57 -13.88
C GLN A 138 30.33 4.79 -13.65
N VAL A 139 29.18 5.49 -13.63
CA VAL A 139 27.86 4.93 -13.32
C VAL A 139 27.37 3.95 -14.41
N GLY A 140 27.87 4.12 -15.64
CA GLY A 140 27.55 3.26 -16.79
C GLY A 140 28.30 1.92 -16.86
N LYS A 141 29.46 1.79 -16.21
CA LYS A 141 30.40 0.69 -16.50
C LYS A 141 29.95 -0.65 -15.93
N ILE A 142 29.82 -1.65 -16.81
CA ILE A 142 29.46 -3.03 -16.46
C ILE A 142 30.51 -3.99 -17.00
N ASP A 143 31.08 -4.81 -16.12
CA ASP A 143 31.99 -5.91 -16.49
C ASP A 143 31.32 -7.27 -16.27
N SER A 144 30.18 -7.47 -16.95
CA SER A 144 29.48 -8.77 -16.99
C SER A 144 29.58 -9.34 -18.40
N LYS A 145 29.91 -10.63 -18.49
CA LYS A 145 29.93 -11.38 -19.77
C LYS A 145 28.84 -12.44 -19.86
N LYS A 146 28.15 -12.71 -18.75
CA LYS A 146 27.23 -13.85 -18.61
C LYS A 146 25.83 -13.48 -18.12
N TRP A 147 25.66 -12.29 -17.56
CA TRP A 147 24.43 -11.90 -16.87
C TRP A 147 23.91 -10.56 -17.34
N HIS A 148 22.65 -10.56 -17.75
CA HIS A 148 21.81 -9.39 -17.80
C HIS A 148 21.28 -9.08 -16.40
N SER A 149 20.94 -7.82 -16.17
CA SER A 149 20.27 -7.40 -14.94
C SER A 149 19.03 -6.59 -15.28
N THR A 150 18.02 -6.72 -14.43
CA THR A 150 16.78 -5.96 -14.52
C THR A 150 16.33 -5.60 -13.12
N LEU A 151 16.07 -4.31 -12.90
CA LEU A 151 15.41 -3.83 -11.70
C LEU A 151 14.16 -3.09 -12.13
N LYS A 152 12.99 -3.62 -11.75
CA LYS A 152 11.72 -2.94 -12.00
C LYS A 152 11.44 -1.93 -10.89
N ARG A 153 10.78 -0.83 -11.22
CA ARG A 153 10.43 0.24 -10.26
C ARG A 153 9.65 -0.28 -9.05
N GLU A 154 8.76 -1.25 -9.24
CA GLU A 154 7.92 -1.82 -8.18
C GLU A 154 8.74 -2.62 -7.16
N ALA A 155 9.95 -3.05 -7.53
CA ALA A 155 10.88 -3.74 -6.64
C ALA A 155 11.80 -2.77 -5.86
N ILE A 156 11.56 -1.46 -5.94
CA ILE A 156 12.32 -0.41 -5.27
C ILE A 156 11.47 0.22 -4.16
N VAL A 157 11.83 -0.03 -2.90
CA VAL A 157 11.08 0.43 -1.73
C VAL A 157 11.98 1.34 -0.88
N LEU A 158 11.53 2.56 -0.62
CA LEU A 158 12.24 3.47 0.30
C LEU A 158 12.19 2.89 1.71
N LYS A 159 13.35 2.86 2.39
CA LYS A 159 13.50 2.38 3.77
C LYS A 159 13.86 3.51 4.71
N ASP A 160 14.71 4.42 4.26
CA ASP A 160 15.13 5.56 5.06
C ASP A 160 15.37 6.79 4.18
N LEU A 161 15.25 7.96 4.80
CA LEU A 161 15.49 9.24 4.17
C LEU A 161 16.06 10.21 5.19
N GLU A 162 17.28 10.66 4.93
CA GLU A 162 17.96 11.66 5.74
C GLU A 162 18.06 12.99 4.98
N ASN A 163 17.66 14.09 5.64
CA ASN A 163 17.90 15.44 5.13
C ASN A 163 19.31 15.89 5.54
N MET A 164 20.20 16.05 4.57
CA MET A 164 21.59 16.44 4.82
C MET A 164 21.78 17.97 4.87
N GLY A 165 20.71 18.76 4.74
CA GLY A 165 20.80 20.22 4.57
C GLY A 165 21.24 20.60 3.16
N ASP A 166 21.29 21.90 2.87
CA ASP A 166 21.78 22.44 1.58
C ASP A 166 21.15 21.82 0.32
N ASN A 167 19.85 21.51 0.38
CA ASN A 167 19.13 20.78 -0.67
C ASN A 167 19.78 19.43 -1.04
N LYS A 168 20.39 18.76 -0.07
CA LYS A 168 20.92 17.39 -0.19
C LYS A 168 20.13 16.41 0.65
N SER A 169 20.11 15.17 0.21
CA SER A 169 19.51 14.07 0.94
C SER A 169 20.23 12.75 0.67
N LEU A 170 20.13 11.85 1.64
CA LEU A 170 20.53 10.46 1.53
C LEU A 170 19.27 9.60 1.59
N LEU A 171 18.97 8.89 0.50
CA LEU A 171 17.82 8.00 0.43
C LEU A 171 18.30 6.55 0.42
N THR A 172 17.84 5.75 1.38
CA THR A 172 18.14 4.32 1.43
C THR A 172 16.98 3.52 0.88
N PHE A 173 17.23 2.74 -0.16
CA PHE A 173 16.25 1.89 -0.81
C PHE A 173 16.56 0.42 -0.61
N GLN A 174 15.53 -0.39 -0.43
CA GLN A 174 15.57 -1.81 -0.70
C GLN A 174 15.28 -2.04 -2.19
N VAL A 175 16.12 -2.83 -2.85
CA VAL A 175 15.96 -3.22 -4.27
C VAL A 175 15.93 -4.73 -4.43
N GLY A 176 15.01 -5.21 -5.29
CA GLY A 176 14.93 -6.61 -5.73
C GLY A 176 15.47 -6.77 -7.15
N ILE A 177 16.76 -7.06 -7.28
CA ILE A 177 17.45 -7.12 -8.58
C ILE A 177 17.30 -8.54 -9.16
N THR A 178 16.88 -8.62 -10.43
CA THR A 178 16.81 -9.88 -11.17
C THR A 178 18.01 -9.98 -12.12
N PHE A 179 18.78 -11.07 -12.00
CA PHE A 179 19.84 -11.41 -12.91
C PHE A 179 19.42 -12.58 -13.79
N ASP A 180 19.48 -12.39 -15.11
CA ASP A 180 19.18 -13.42 -16.10
C ASP A 180 20.46 -13.83 -16.82
N LYS A 181 20.78 -15.13 -16.81
CA LYS A 181 21.96 -15.66 -17.48
C LYS A 181 21.72 -15.65 -18.99
N THR A 182 22.75 -15.29 -19.77
CA THR A 182 22.67 -15.31 -21.23
C THR A 182 22.52 -16.74 -21.75
N MET A 183 21.86 -16.89 -22.90
CA MET A 183 21.68 -18.20 -23.52
C MET A 183 23.04 -18.82 -23.89
N ASP A 184 24.00 -18.02 -24.37
CA ASP A 184 25.35 -18.49 -24.70
C ASP A 184 26.08 -19.05 -23.47
N ALA A 185 25.94 -18.39 -22.31
CA ALA A 185 26.53 -18.88 -21.08
C ALA A 185 25.84 -20.16 -20.57
N ILE A 186 24.52 -20.28 -20.75
CA ILE A 186 23.77 -21.50 -20.42
C ILE A 186 24.19 -22.67 -21.32
N ASN A 187 24.33 -22.44 -22.62
CA ASN A 187 24.74 -23.47 -23.59
C ASN A 187 26.16 -23.96 -23.29
N LYS A 188 27.09 -23.04 -23.01
CA LYS A 188 28.47 -23.41 -22.64
C LYS A 188 28.51 -24.29 -21.38
N GLU A 189 27.75 -23.94 -20.35
CA GLU A 189 27.69 -24.74 -19.11
C GLU A 189 27.00 -26.10 -19.34
N LYS A 190 26.07 -26.17 -20.28
CA LYS A 190 25.46 -27.44 -20.69
C LYS A 190 26.47 -28.35 -21.39
N ASP A 191 27.27 -27.81 -22.31
CA ASP A 191 28.30 -28.57 -23.03
C ASP A 191 29.35 -29.12 -22.05
N GLU A 192 29.75 -28.33 -21.05
CA GLU A 192 30.68 -28.76 -19.97
C GLU A 192 30.10 -29.88 -19.08
N LEU A 193 28.77 -29.93 -18.90
CA LEU A 193 28.09 -30.97 -18.11
C LEU A 193 27.84 -32.28 -18.89
N GLU A 194 27.76 -32.23 -20.22
CA GLU A 194 27.68 -33.43 -21.07
C GLU A 194 29.05 -34.13 -21.19
N GLU A 195 30.17 -33.42 -20.97
CA GLU A 195 31.53 -33.97 -20.98
C GLU A 195 31.96 -34.59 -19.62
N ASP A 196 31.47 -34.04 -18.49
CA ASP A 196 31.77 -34.53 -17.14
C ASP A 196 30.55 -35.24 -16.51
N GLU A 197 30.48 -36.56 -16.63
CA GLU A 197 29.44 -37.43 -16.07
C GLU A 197 29.52 -37.53 -14.52
N LYS A 198 29.40 -36.41 -13.79
CA LYS A 198 29.15 -36.35 -12.33
C LYS A 198 28.33 -35.13 -11.96
N VAL A 199 27.02 -35.21 -12.14
CA VAL A 199 26.06 -34.25 -11.55
C VAL A 199 26.15 -34.36 -10.02
N LYS A 200 26.69 -33.33 -9.36
CA LYS A 200 26.60 -33.21 -7.90
C LYS A 200 25.19 -32.76 -7.51
N PRO A 201 24.55 -33.37 -6.50
CA PRO A 201 23.27 -32.90 -6.00
C PRO A 201 23.42 -31.49 -5.43
N VAL A 202 22.49 -30.62 -5.79
CA VAL A 202 22.39 -29.23 -5.33
C VAL A 202 21.91 -29.23 -3.89
N GLU A 203 22.82 -29.45 -2.94
CA GLU A 203 22.61 -29.17 -1.53
C GLU A 203 23.67 -28.18 -1.04
N GLU A 204 23.20 -27.23 -0.22
CA GLU A 204 23.90 -26.06 0.37
C GLU A 204 23.92 -24.78 -0.48
N VAL A 205 22.72 -24.24 -0.77
CA VAL A 205 22.56 -22.80 -0.96
C VAL A 205 22.04 -22.22 0.36
N SER A 206 22.90 -21.42 1.01
CA SER A 206 22.64 -20.77 2.30
C SER A 206 21.28 -20.06 2.32
N PRO A 207 20.43 -20.30 3.35
CA PRO A 207 19.10 -19.73 3.42
C PRO A 207 19.17 -18.25 3.83
N GLY A 208 18.67 -17.36 2.98
CA GLY A 208 18.34 -16.01 3.44
C GLY A 208 18.17 -14.90 2.40
N THR A 209 18.61 -15.06 1.14
CA THR A 209 18.56 -13.91 0.19
C THR A 209 18.56 -14.25 -1.31
N MET A 210 18.42 -15.53 -1.69
CA MET A 210 18.51 -15.94 -3.09
C MET A 210 17.32 -16.79 -3.50
N ASP A 211 16.50 -16.28 -4.41
CA ASP A 211 15.59 -17.11 -5.20
C ASP A 211 16.27 -17.47 -6.51
N MET A 212 16.36 -18.77 -6.81
CA MET A 212 16.99 -19.28 -8.02
C MET A 212 15.97 -20.01 -8.89
N VAL A 213 16.06 -19.81 -10.21
CA VAL A 213 15.32 -20.61 -11.19
C VAL A 213 16.30 -21.47 -11.97
N LEU A 214 16.11 -22.78 -11.90
CA LEU A 214 16.92 -23.80 -12.57
C LEU A 214 16.25 -24.25 -13.87
N ASN A 215 17.03 -24.80 -14.81
CA ASN A 215 16.50 -25.55 -15.94
C ASN A 215 16.35 -27.05 -15.62
N GLU A 216 15.87 -27.83 -16.59
CA GLU A 216 15.68 -29.29 -16.44
C GLU A 216 16.98 -30.04 -16.12
N GLN A 217 18.14 -29.46 -16.43
CA GLN A 217 19.48 -29.99 -16.20
C GLN A 217 20.12 -29.48 -14.89
N GLY A 218 19.42 -28.67 -14.09
CA GLY A 218 19.96 -28.09 -12.85
C GLY A 218 20.87 -26.87 -13.03
N ILE A 219 20.92 -26.27 -14.22
CA ILE A 219 21.66 -25.03 -14.49
C ILE A 219 20.86 -23.81 -14.05
N VAL A 220 21.51 -22.90 -13.32
CA VAL A 220 20.90 -21.64 -12.89
C VAL A 220 20.68 -20.71 -14.08
N LYS A 221 19.41 -20.36 -14.33
CA LYS A 221 18.98 -19.41 -15.38
C LYS A 221 18.73 -18.00 -14.84
N ARG A 222 18.17 -17.91 -13.63
CA ARG A 222 17.79 -16.64 -13.01
C ARG A 222 18.12 -16.63 -11.54
N ILE A 223 18.54 -15.48 -11.05
CA ILE A 223 18.80 -15.21 -9.64
C ILE A 223 18.11 -13.90 -9.26
N ILE A 224 17.35 -13.90 -8.17
CA ILE A 224 16.77 -12.68 -7.59
C ILE A 224 17.52 -12.36 -6.30
N LYS A 225 17.94 -11.10 -6.14
CA LYS A 225 18.72 -10.62 -4.99
C LYS A 225 18.08 -9.39 -4.37
N LYS A 226 17.81 -9.49 -3.06
CA LYS A 226 17.50 -8.33 -2.21
C LYS A 226 18.80 -7.62 -1.82
N LYS A 227 18.85 -6.30 -1.99
CA LYS A 227 19.96 -5.44 -1.56
C LYS A 227 19.42 -4.13 -0.97
N TYR A 228 20.22 -3.46 -0.14
CA TYR A 228 19.97 -2.08 0.25
C TYR A 228 20.99 -1.17 -0.41
N VAL A 229 20.52 -0.05 -0.95
CA VAL A 229 21.30 0.88 -1.76
C VAL A 229 20.98 2.29 -1.30
N ALA A 230 22.02 3.05 -0.98
CA ALA A 230 21.90 4.45 -0.62
C ALA A 230 22.20 5.33 -1.83
N VAL A 231 21.33 6.31 -2.09
CA VAL A 231 21.43 7.27 -3.18
C VAL A 231 21.56 8.67 -2.59
N GLN A 232 22.62 9.36 -2.97
CA GLN A 232 22.87 10.73 -2.57
C GLN A 232 22.37 11.70 -3.63
N LEU A 233 21.42 12.53 -3.23
CA LEU A 233 20.70 13.42 -4.13
C LEU A 233 20.91 14.87 -3.76
N TYR A 234 21.07 15.72 -4.76
CA TYR A 234 21.08 17.17 -4.65
C TYR A 234 19.97 17.76 -5.52
N TYR A 235 19.25 18.75 -5.02
CA TYR A 235 18.34 19.55 -5.83
C TYR A 235 19.01 20.89 -6.17
N ASP A 236 19.33 21.04 -7.45
CA ASP A 236 19.83 22.27 -8.04
C ASP A 236 18.67 23.26 -8.21
N THR A 237 18.73 24.37 -7.46
CA THR A 237 17.71 25.41 -7.48
C THR A 237 17.77 26.28 -8.72
N ASP A 238 18.94 26.39 -9.36
CA ASP A 238 19.14 27.26 -10.52
C ASP A 238 18.61 26.58 -11.79
N THR A 239 18.80 25.25 -11.89
CA THR A 239 18.30 24.46 -13.03
C THR A 239 16.97 23.76 -12.76
N GLU A 240 16.48 23.83 -11.52
CA GLU A 240 15.29 23.15 -11.01
C GLU A 240 15.31 21.62 -11.23
N ARG A 241 16.48 21.01 -11.02
CA ARG A 241 16.69 19.57 -11.29
C ARG A 241 17.22 18.82 -10.09
N PHE A 242 16.81 17.56 -10.01
CA PHE A 242 17.43 16.59 -9.14
C PHE A 242 18.66 16.01 -9.84
N VAL A 243 19.73 15.82 -9.07
CA VAL A 243 20.98 15.25 -9.55
C VAL A 243 21.54 14.29 -8.51
N VAL A 244 21.89 13.09 -8.94
CA VAL A 244 22.70 12.16 -8.15
C VAL A 244 24.16 12.59 -8.29
N TYR A 245 24.77 13.00 -7.18
CA TYR A 245 26.12 13.56 -7.17
C TYR A 245 27.18 12.57 -6.66
N GLN A 246 26.77 11.35 -6.26
CA GLN A 246 27.68 10.25 -5.94
C GLN A 246 27.15 8.91 -6.45
N ILE A 247 28.07 8.01 -6.79
CA ILE A 247 27.74 6.63 -7.15
C ILE A 247 27.00 5.97 -5.98
N PRO A 248 25.89 5.25 -6.21
CA PRO A 248 25.17 4.57 -5.16
C PRO A 248 26.04 3.58 -4.38
N SER A 249 25.89 3.56 -3.06
CA SER A 249 26.58 2.64 -2.19
C SER A 249 25.66 1.52 -1.72
N PHE A 250 26.19 0.30 -1.62
CA PHE A 250 25.48 -0.77 -0.93
C PHE A 250 25.56 -0.54 0.57
N THR A 251 24.44 -0.73 1.25
CA THR A 251 24.32 -0.59 2.71
C THR A 251 23.54 -1.78 3.29
N TYR A 252 23.28 -1.74 4.59
CA TYR A 252 22.37 -2.62 5.29
C TYR A 252 21.31 -1.79 6.00
N PHE A 253 20.08 -2.28 6.04
CA PHE A 253 18.98 -1.69 6.80
C PHE A 253 18.35 -2.78 7.64
N ASP A 254 18.25 -2.55 8.94
CA ASP A 254 17.66 -3.50 9.88
C ASP A 254 16.13 -3.38 9.85
N GLU A 255 15.46 -4.40 9.33
CA GLU A 255 14.00 -4.47 9.27
C GLU A 255 13.47 -5.03 10.59
N THR A 256 13.69 -4.32 11.70
CA THR A 256 13.03 -4.68 12.94
C THR A 256 11.53 -4.45 12.81
N PRO A 257 10.68 -5.43 13.16
CA PRO A 257 9.24 -5.20 13.22
C PRO A 257 8.94 -4.05 14.17
N ASN A 258 7.94 -3.23 13.83
CA ASN A 258 7.44 -2.23 14.77
C ASN A 258 6.84 -2.96 15.98
N GLU A 259 7.57 -2.98 17.10
CA GLU A 259 7.10 -3.55 18.37
C GLU A 259 6.07 -2.64 19.05
N SER A 260 6.08 -1.34 18.72
CA SER A 260 5.10 -0.38 19.20
C SER A 260 3.79 -0.52 18.41
N SER A 261 2.75 -1.01 19.08
CA SER A 261 1.39 -0.89 18.56
C SER A 261 0.89 0.53 18.79
N PRO A 262 0.31 1.20 17.78
CA PRO A 262 -0.39 2.46 18.02
C PRO A 262 -1.55 2.22 18.99
N ASP A 263 -1.96 3.26 19.70
CA ASP A 263 -3.15 3.21 20.55
C ASP A 263 -4.36 2.75 19.75
N LEU A 264 -5.12 1.80 20.30
CA LEU A 264 -6.36 1.34 19.69
C LEU A 264 -7.38 2.48 19.70
N GLU A 265 -8.22 2.58 18.68
CA GLU A 265 -9.28 3.61 18.60
C GLU A 265 -10.25 3.56 19.79
N THR A 266 -10.31 2.43 20.50
CA THR A 266 -11.15 2.25 21.69
C THR A 266 -10.44 2.56 23.00
N ASN A 267 -9.16 2.95 22.98
CA ASN A 267 -8.42 3.30 24.19
C ASN A 267 -9.09 4.51 24.86
N GLY A 268 -9.40 4.39 26.16
CA GLY A 268 -10.12 5.41 26.93
C GLY A 268 -11.65 5.25 26.96
N LEU A 269 -12.23 4.34 26.16
CA LEU A 269 -13.64 4.01 26.26
C LEU A 269 -13.94 3.15 27.50
N ARG A 270 -15.09 3.42 28.14
CA ARG A 270 -15.55 2.63 29.29
C ARG A 270 -16.08 1.27 28.83
N SER A 271 -15.48 0.20 29.35
CA SER A 271 -15.86 -1.17 29.03
C SER A 271 -17.14 -1.57 29.76
N VAL A 272 -18.02 -2.29 29.07
CA VAL A 272 -19.25 -2.86 29.64
C VAL A 272 -18.99 -4.33 29.96
N THR A 273 -19.22 -4.73 31.22
CA THR A 273 -19.04 -6.13 31.69
C THR A 273 -20.36 -6.69 32.22
N GLY A 274 -20.65 -7.98 31.99
CA GLY A 274 -21.82 -8.69 32.56
C GLY A 274 -22.74 -9.36 31.53
N ASN A 275 -23.97 -9.73 31.93
CA ASN A 275 -24.94 -10.51 31.14
C ASN A 275 -25.34 -9.87 29.79
N GLN A 276 -25.24 -8.53 29.69
CA GLN A 276 -25.44 -7.78 28.45
C GLN A 276 -24.47 -8.21 27.32
N SER A 277 -23.33 -8.80 27.68
CA SER A 277 -22.35 -9.28 26.70
C SER A 277 -22.80 -10.51 25.91
N THR A 278 -23.64 -11.39 26.48
CA THR A 278 -24.06 -12.63 25.82
C THR A 278 -25.07 -12.35 24.71
N SER A 279 -26.09 -11.53 24.97
CA SER A 279 -27.11 -11.16 23.97
C SER A 279 -26.49 -10.40 22.80
N VAL A 280 -25.53 -9.50 23.10
CA VAL A 280 -24.78 -8.80 22.06
C VAL A 280 -23.97 -9.78 21.21
N ARG A 281 -23.26 -10.74 21.81
CA ARG A 281 -22.48 -11.73 21.04
C ARG A 281 -23.35 -12.58 20.11
N GLN A 282 -24.49 -13.07 20.58
CA GLN A 282 -25.44 -13.81 19.73
C GLN A 282 -25.96 -12.97 18.56
N PHE A 283 -26.25 -11.69 18.83
CA PHE A 283 -26.61 -10.75 17.78
C PHE A 283 -25.47 -10.56 16.77
N LEU A 284 -24.21 -10.45 17.22
CA LEU A 284 -23.06 -10.27 16.32
C LEU A 284 -22.89 -11.45 15.36
N ASP A 285 -23.03 -12.69 15.83
CA ASP A 285 -22.95 -13.86 14.96
C ASP A 285 -24.05 -13.81 13.88
N THR A 286 -25.31 -13.55 14.30
CA THR A 286 -26.44 -13.40 13.38
C THR A 286 -26.23 -12.25 12.39
N PHE A 287 -25.73 -11.12 12.89
CA PHE A 287 -25.46 -9.94 12.09
C PHE A 287 -24.39 -10.23 11.05
N PHE A 288 -23.25 -10.80 11.42
CA PHE A 288 -22.14 -11.04 10.50
C PHE A 288 -22.42 -12.18 9.52
N GLU A 289 -23.20 -13.20 9.90
CA GLU A 289 -23.73 -14.20 8.98
C GLU A 289 -24.61 -13.55 7.90
N SER A 290 -25.55 -12.69 8.31
CA SER A 290 -26.39 -11.93 7.38
C SER A 290 -25.54 -10.95 6.57
N TYR A 291 -24.58 -10.26 7.18
CA TYR A 291 -23.69 -9.29 6.54
C TYR A 291 -22.88 -9.92 5.42
N ALA A 292 -22.45 -11.17 5.59
CA ALA A 292 -21.77 -11.93 4.56
C ALA A 292 -22.72 -12.34 3.42
N ASN A 293 -23.90 -12.87 3.77
CA ASN A 293 -24.68 -13.72 2.86
C ASN A 293 -25.98 -13.10 2.31
N ASP A 294 -26.60 -12.19 3.04
CA ASP A 294 -27.96 -11.72 2.73
C ASP A 294 -27.97 -10.48 1.82
N SER A 295 -29.14 -10.24 1.21
CA SER A 295 -29.36 -9.05 0.38
C SER A 295 -29.54 -7.80 1.22
N LYS A 296 -29.40 -6.64 0.57
CA LYS A 296 -29.66 -5.32 1.15
C LYS A 296 -31.01 -5.22 1.87
N GLU A 297 -32.05 -5.78 1.28
CA GLU A 297 -33.41 -5.73 1.84
C GLU A 297 -33.47 -6.44 3.19
N LYS A 298 -32.85 -7.63 3.28
CA LYS A 298 -32.77 -8.37 4.54
C LYS A 298 -31.86 -7.68 5.56
N LEU A 299 -30.73 -7.16 5.12
CA LEU A 299 -29.80 -6.45 5.99
C LEU A 299 -30.40 -5.18 6.60
N SER A 300 -31.33 -4.52 5.90
CA SER A 300 -32.04 -3.34 6.43
C SER A 300 -32.84 -3.60 7.71
N TYR A 301 -33.12 -4.86 8.07
CA TYR A 301 -33.71 -5.20 9.35
C TYR A 301 -32.71 -5.23 10.51
N LEU A 302 -31.43 -5.41 10.21
CA LEU A 302 -30.33 -5.57 11.16
C LEU A 302 -29.38 -4.37 11.19
N MET A 303 -29.40 -3.49 10.19
CA MET A 303 -28.60 -2.27 10.15
C MET A 303 -29.36 -1.04 9.63
N ASP A 304 -29.04 0.11 10.19
CA ASP A 304 -29.48 1.44 9.72
C ASP A 304 -28.35 2.18 8.98
N ASP A 305 -27.16 1.59 8.89
CA ASP A 305 -25.98 2.21 8.26
C ASP A 305 -26.21 2.43 6.75
N LYS A 306 -26.12 3.68 6.30
CA LYS A 306 -26.41 4.05 4.90
C LYS A 306 -25.27 3.74 3.94
N THR A 307 -24.06 3.53 4.44
CA THR A 307 -22.84 3.36 3.63
C THR A 307 -22.51 1.89 3.34
N HIS A 308 -22.96 0.96 4.19
CA HIS A 308 -22.61 -0.46 4.11
C HIS A 308 -23.83 -1.38 3.82
N GLN A 309 -24.86 -0.84 3.18
CA GLN A 309 -26.15 -1.53 2.98
C GLN A 309 -26.09 -2.84 2.17
N ASN A 310 -25.02 -3.08 1.43
CA ASN A 310 -24.87 -4.28 0.60
C ASN A 310 -24.16 -5.44 1.31
N GLY A 311 -23.70 -5.24 2.55
CA GLY A 311 -22.87 -6.24 3.22
C GLY A 311 -21.60 -6.58 2.44
N LEU A 312 -21.19 -7.84 2.50
CA LEU A 312 -20.12 -8.42 1.69
C LEU A 312 -20.65 -9.05 0.40
N ASN A 313 -21.96 -9.05 0.17
CA ASN A 313 -22.58 -9.53 -1.07
C ASN A 313 -22.07 -10.91 -1.51
N LYS A 314 -21.95 -11.85 -0.57
CA LYS A 314 -21.52 -13.25 -0.78
C LYS A 314 -20.12 -13.44 -1.35
N THR A 315 -19.25 -12.43 -1.28
CA THR A 315 -17.84 -12.59 -1.69
C THR A 315 -17.00 -13.29 -0.64
N MET A 316 -17.53 -13.44 0.58
CA MET A 316 -16.91 -14.11 1.72
C MET A 316 -17.99 -14.86 2.50
N GLU A 317 -17.63 -15.98 3.10
CA GLU A 317 -18.51 -16.77 3.99
C GLU A 317 -18.17 -16.49 5.45
N PHE A 318 -19.17 -16.23 6.29
CA PHE A 318 -18.98 -16.03 7.72
C PHE A 318 -18.67 -17.36 8.42
N VAL A 319 -17.65 -17.36 9.28
CA VAL A 319 -17.30 -18.51 10.14
C VAL A 319 -17.69 -18.26 11.58
N THR A 320 -17.13 -17.22 12.20
CA THR A 320 -17.34 -16.94 13.63
C THR A 320 -16.87 -15.55 14.02
N VAL A 321 -17.44 -14.99 15.08
CA VAL A 321 -16.82 -13.87 15.81
C VAL A 321 -15.79 -14.44 16.80
N LYS A 322 -14.50 -14.10 16.62
CA LYS A 322 -13.40 -14.63 17.44
C LYS A 322 -13.30 -13.93 18.80
N ASN A 323 -13.42 -12.61 18.80
CA ASN A 323 -13.52 -11.82 20.03
C ASN A 323 -14.40 -10.59 19.80
N ALA A 324 -14.98 -10.08 20.88
CA ALA A 324 -15.77 -8.86 20.87
C ALA A 324 -15.63 -8.16 22.22
N ASN A 325 -15.08 -6.95 22.18
CA ASN A 325 -15.01 -6.02 23.30
C ASN A 325 -16.15 -5.01 23.17
N ILE A 326 -16.85 -4.76 24.29
CA ILE A 326 -18.07 -3.95 24.33
C ILE A 326 -17.80 -2.74 25.20
N PHE A 327 -18.11 -1.56 24.68
CA PHE A 327 -17.94 -0.28 25.34
C PHE A 327 -19.25 0.51 25.36
N GLU A 328 -19.36 1.46 26.27
CA GLU A 328 -20.47 2.41 26.32
C GLU A 328 -20.49 3.29 25.05
N GLY A 329 -21.68 3.58 24.53
CA GLY A 329 -21.87 4.54 23.44
C GLY A 329 -22.17 5.95 23.93
N LYS A 330 -22.56 6.84 23.02
CA LYS A 330 -22.94 8.24 23.34
C LYS A 330 -24.19 8.32 24.22
N THR A 331 -25.05 7.31 24.16
CA THR A 331 -26.27 7.16 24.96
C THR A 331 -26.26 5.82 25.69
N ASP A 332 -27.10 5.68 26.72
CA ASP A 332 -27.34 4.44 27.46
C ASP A 332 -27.73 3.26 26.56
N LYS A 333 -28.56 3.52 25.53
CA LYS A 333 -29.01 2.57 24.50
C LYS A 333 -27.99 2.28 23.40
N GLU A 334 -26.86 2.97 23.39
CA GLU A 334 -25.82 2.76 22.37
C GLU A 334 -24.64 2.00 22.98
N LYS A 335 -24.07 1.09 22.20
CA LYS A 335 -22.86 0.32 22.55
C LYS A 335 -21.88 0.36 21.40
N VAL A 336 -20.59 0.50 21.71
CA VAL A 336 -19.51 0.39 20.74
C VAL A 336 -18.90 -1.00 20.85
N ILE A 337 -18.76 -1.69 19.72
CA ILE A 337 -18.25 -3.07 19.66
C ILE A 337 -16.99 -3.10 18.82
N SER A 338 -15.89 -3.56 19.40
CA SER A 338 -14.65 -3.87 18.68
C SER A 338 -14.53 -5.38 18.57
N ALA A 339 -14.65 -5.92 17.35
CA ALA A 339 -14.75 -7.35 17.11
C ALA A 339 -13.80 -7.82 16.01
N ASN A 340 -13.19 -9.00 16.20
CA ASN A 340 -12.51 -9.72 15.13
C ASN A 340 -13.40 -10.83 14.61
N VAL A 341 -13.66 -10.83 13.31
CA VAL A 341 -14.56 -11.75 12.62
C VAL A 341 -13.75 -12.58 11.64
N VAL A 342 -13.98 -13.89 11.65
CA VAL A 342 -13.34 -14.81 10.70
C VAL A 342 -14.29 -15.06 9.54
N TYR A 343 -13.77 -14.87 8.33
CA TYR A 343 -14.43 -15.22 7.08
C TYR A 343 -13.58 -16.20 6.27
N VAL A 344 -14.24 -16.96 5.40
CA VAL A 344 -13.60 -17.82 4.41
C VAL A 344 -13.85 -17.29 3.01
N GLU A 345 -12.81 -17.29 2.17
CA GLU A 345 -12.99 -17.10 0.73
C GLU A 345 -13.51 -18.41 0.12
N PRO A 346 -14.68 -18.41 -0.56
CA PRO A 346 -15.40 -19.62 -0.93
C PRO A 346 -14.68 -20.51 -1.96
N ASP A 347 -13.89 -19.96 -2.88
CA ASP A 347 -13.26 -20.74 -3.95
C ASP A 347 -11.98 -21.47 -3.47
N THR A 348 -11.27 -20.90 -2.50
CA THR A 348 -9.96 -21.39 -2.02
C THR A 348 -10.00 -21.98 -0.61
N GLY A 349 -11.03 -21.66 0.18
CA GLY A 349 -11.13 -22.07 1.57
C GLY A 349 -10.19 -21.33 2.52
N ILE A 350 -9.56 -20.23 2.07
CA ILE A 350 -8.61 -19.47 2.89
C ILE A 350 -9.38 -18.63 3.92
N GLU A 351 -8.99 -18.76 5.19
CA GLU A 351 -9.53 -17.97 6.29
C GLU A 351 -8.84 -16.62 6.43
N PHE A 352 -9.64 -15.57 6.65
CA PHE A 352 -9.19 -14.22 6.92
C PHE A 352 -9.85 -13.70 8.20
N THR A 353 -9.05 -13.09 9.07
CA THR A 353 -9.58 -12.35 10.23
C THR A 353 -9.69 -10.88 9.86
N SER A 354 -10.89 -10.32 9.98
CA SER A 354 -11.19 -8.91 9.73
C SER A 354 -11.64 -8.24 11.03
N HIS A 355 -11.10 -7.06 11.31
CA HIS A 355 -11.51 -6.25 12.45
C HIS A 355 -12.67 -5.31 12.08
N TYR A 356 -13.65 -5.18 12.96
CA TYR A 356 -14.79 -4.28 12.83
C TYR A 356 -15.00 -3.48 14.10
N LEU A 357 -15.40 -2.22 13.91
CA LEU A 357 -15.92 -1.35 14.94
C LEU A 357 -17.40 -1.03 14.65
N LEU A 358 -18.31 -1.56 15.45
CA LEU A 358 -19.74 -1.34 15.28
C LEU A 358 -20.28 -0.38 16.34
N VAL A 359 -21.28 0.42 15.97
CA VAL A 359 -22.15 1.10 16.93
C VAL A 359 -23.50 0.41 16.90
N LEU A 360 -23.84 -0.28 17.99
CA LEU A 360 -25.14 -0.91 18.16
C LEU A 360 -26.10 0.05 18.85
N LEU A 361 -27.33 0.07 18.37
CA LEU A 361 -28.46 0.74 19.00
C LEU A 361 -29.44 -0.30 19.51
N GLU A 362 -29.69 -0.28 20.81
CA GLU A 362 -30.73 -1.06 21.47
C GLU A 362 -32.10 -0.40 21.23
N LYS A 363 -32.95 -1.11 20.49
CA LYS A 363 -34.38 -0.80 20.33
C LYS A 363 -35.16 -1.80 21.18
N GLU A 364 -36.38 -1.45 21.58
CA GLU A 364 -37.25 -2.15 22.55
C GLU A 364 -36.92 -3.64 22.79
N ASP A 365 -36.95 -4.49 21.75
CA ASP A 365 -36.63 -5.92 21.87
C ASP A 365 -35.49 -6.40 20.94
N ARG A 366 -34.70 -5.50 20.33
CA ARG A 366 -33.67 -5.89 19.36
C ARG A 366 -32.50 -4.92 19.24
N PHE A 367 -31.36 -5.44 18.83
CA PHE A 367 -30.21 -4.64 18.40
C PHE A 367 -30.28 -4.33 16.91
N VAL A 368 -29.79 -3.14 16.55
CA VAL A 368 -29.58 -2.72 15.15
C VAL A 368 -28.20 -2.09 15.04
N VAL A 369 -27.45 -2.42 14.00
CA VAL A 369 -26.16 -1.78 13.69
C VAL A 369 -26.43 -0.39 13.12
N LYS A 370 -26.11 0.64 13.89
CA LYS A 370 -26.24 2.05 13.49
C LYS A 370 -25.07 2.50 12.60
N HIS A 371 -23.85 2.08 12.94
CA HIS A 371 -22.63 2.43 12.21
C HIS A 371 -21.65 1.26 12.14
N ILE A 372 -20.87 1.22 11.06
CA ILE A 372 -19.72 0.33 10.86
C ILE A 372 -18.49 1.18 10.56
N ASN A 373 -17.38 0.93 11.27
CA ASN A 373 -16.07 1.57 11.11
C ASN A 373 -16.14 3.11 11.04
N ASN A 374 -16.97 3.71 11.90
CA ASN A 374 -17.21 5.15 11.93
C ASN A 374 -16.30 5.86 12.94
N LYS A 375 -15.10 6.25 12.48
CA LYS A 375 -14.10 6.95 13.30
C LYS A 375 -14.64 8.22 13.96
N LYS A 376 -15.37 9.05 13.22
CA LYS A 376 -15.93 10.32 13.73
C LYS A 376 -16.80 10.10 14.97
N TYR A 377 -17.62 9.04 14.98
CA TYR A 377 -18.45 8.74 16.14
C TYR A 377 -17.61 8.46 17.39
N ILE A 378 -16.48 7.76 17.23
CA ILE A 378 -15.57 7.36 18.30
C ILE A 378 -14.79 8.56 18.82
N ASP A 379 -14.22 9.37 17.92
CA ASP A 379 -13.51 10.60 18.27
C ASP A 379 -14.41 11.54 19.10
N ASP A 380 -15.66 11.74 18.66
CA ASP A 380 -16.65 12.53 19.40
C ASP A 380 -16.94 11.96 20.81
N LEU A 381 -16.95 10.64 20.95
CA LEU A 381 -17.22 9.96 22.22
C LEU A 381 -16.05 10.13 23.19
N LEU A 382 -14.82 9.98 22.71
CA LEU A 382 -13.59 10.19 23.48
C LEU A 382 -13.46 11.65 23.93
N ASN A 383 -13.67 12.61 23.01
CA ASN A 383 -13.63 14.03 23.34
C ASN A 383 -14.66 14.39 24.42
N LYS A 384 -15.86 13.82 24.36
CA LYS A 384 -16.88 14.00 25.40
C LYS A 384 -16.42 13.42 26.74
N ALA A 385 -15.85 12.22 26.75
CA ALA A 385 -15.36 11.58 27.95
C ALA A 385 -14.22 12.38 28.62
N GLU A 386 -13.33 12.99 27.83
CA GLU A 386 -12.27 13.87 28.31
C GLU A 386 -12.83 15.17 28.91
N LEU A 387 -13.80 15.81 28.25
CA LEU A 387 -14.48 16.99 28.79
C LEU A 387 -15.20 16.71 30.12
N GLU A 388 -15.89 15.58 30.24
CA GLU A 388 -16.56 15.17 31.48
C GLU A 388 -15.55 14.90 32.62
N LYS A 389 -14.37 14.36 32.29
CA LYS A 389 -13.30 14.12 33.26
C LYS A 389 -12.74 15.44 33.80
N ASN A 390 -12.42 16.38 32.90
CA ASN A 390 -11.90 17.69 33.27
C ASN A 390 -12.89 18.52 34.11
N GLN A 391 -14.19 18.41 33.83
CA GLN A 391 -15.24 19.06 34.63
C GLN A 391 -15.38 18.47 36.02
N LYS A 392 -15.26 17.13 36.16
CA LYS A 392 -15.31 16.47 37.46
C LYS A 392 -14.12 16.82 38.34
N GLU A 393 -12.91 16.86 37.77
CA GLU A 393 -11.70 17.28 38.48
C GLU A 393 -11.86 18.71 39.01
N GLN A 394 -12.34 19.66 38.19
CA GLN A 394 -12.63 21.03 38.63
C GLN A 394 -13.73 21.13 39.71
N SER A 395 -14.77 20.30 39.65
CA SER A 395 -15.83 20.31 40.68
C SER A 395 -15.35 19.74 42.02
N THR A 396 -14.45 18.76 41.99
CA THR A 396 -13.90 18.14 43.21
C THR A 396 -12.98 19.13 43.93
N ASP A 397 -12.18 19.90 43.18
CA ASP A 397 -11.34 20.97 43.75
C ASP A 397 -12.18 22.07 44.42
N ILE A 398 -13.35 22.40 43.85
CA ILE A 398 -14.25 23.43 44.41
C ILE A 398 -14.97 22.93 45.67
N GLU A 399 -15.34 21.65 45.74
CA GLU A 399 -16.01 21.06 46.89
C GLU A 399 -15.04 20.90 48.07
N GLU A 400 -13.79 20.51 47.81
CA GLU A 400 -12.72 20.44 48.81
C GLU A 400 -12.33 21.83 49.37
N LEU A 401 -12.50 22.89 48.56
CA LEU A 401 -12.34 24.29 49.00
C LEU A 401 -13.53 24.77 49.85
N LYS A 402 -14.77 24.35 49.55
CA LYS A 402 -15.95 24.72 50.34
C LYS A 402 -15.97 24.07 51.71
N ASP A 403 -15.58 22.80 51.81
CA ASP A 403 -15.53 22.06 53.08
C ASP A 403 -14.47 22.66 54.04
N LYS A 404 -13.38 23.23 53.49
CA LYS A 404 -12.40 24.02 54.25
C LYS A 404 -12.90 25.40 54.68
N THR A 405 -13.92 25.95 54.01
CA THR A 405 -14.44 27.29 54.30
C THR A 405 -15.61 27.26 55.28
N GLU A 406 -16.46 26.22 55.25
CA GLU A 406 -17.56 26.03 56.21
C GLU A 406 -17.05 25.66 57.62
N ASN A 407 -15.90 24.98 57.73
CA ASN A 407 -15.29 24.62 59.01
C ASN A 407 -14.60 25.80 59.74
N ILE A 408 -14.67 27.03 59.19
CA ILE A 408 -14.11 28.25 59.79
C ILE A 408 -15.23 29.15 60.38
N GLN A 409 -16.51 28.89 60.10
CA GLN A 409 -17.63 29.75 60.53
C GLN A 409 -18.34 29.33 61.83
N GLU A 410 -17.96 28.21 62.47
CA GLU A 410 -18.43 27.86 63.83
C GLU A 410 -17.31 28.02 64.87
N ALA A 411 -16.95 29.26 65.17
CA ALA A 411 -16.34 29.61 66.46
C ALA A 411 -17.19 30.73 67.08
N PRO A 412 -17.86 30.52 68.21
CA PRO A 412 -18.65 31.56 68.84
C PRO A 412 -17.73 32.61 69.47
N ASP A 413 -18.06 33.87 69.23
CA ASP A 413 -17.54 35.00 70.01
C ASP A 413 -17.91 34.79 71.49
N GLU A 414 -16.89 34.70 72.36
CA GLU A 414 -17.05 34.97 73.79
C GLU A 414 -16.07 36.06 74.22
N GLU A 415 -16.66 37.02 74.94
CA GLU A 415 -16.12 38.29 75.47
C GLU A 415 -14.92 38.15 76.43
#